data_AF-A0A7M7PZ49-F1
#
_entry.id   AF-A0A7M7PZ49-F1
#
_cell.length_a   1.000
_cell.length_b   1.000
_cell.length_c   1.000
_cell.angle_alpha   90.00
_cell.angle_beta   90.00
_cell.angle_gamma   90.00
#
_symmetry.space_group_name_H-M   'P 1'
#
loop_
_entity.id
_entity.type
_entity.pdbx_description
1 polymer ?
#
loop_
_entity_poly.entity_id
_entity_poly.type
_entity_poly.pdbx_seq_one_letter_code
_entity_poly.pdbx_strand_id
1 'polypeptide(L)'
;MSHMQARCVLQALKTHKCFSALHMDPRTILKTPAHAASTDQVAGGEYLHLGVEQGLVQILLETPADEIPDIFEVDLSTDEASLDKSSVL
;
A
#
# COMPACT_ATOMS: atom_id res chain seq x y z
N MET A 1 -5.56 -10.58 -0.75
CA MET A 1 -5.69 -10.69 -2.22
C MET A 1 -4.61 -9.80 -2.83
N SER A 2 -3.66 -10.35 -3.58
CA SER A 2 -2.52 -9.58 -4.10
C SER A 2 -2.94 -8.64 -5.25
N HIS A 3 -2.13 -7.63 -5.54
CA HIS A 3 -2.35 -6.71 -6.66
C HIS A 3 -2.47 -7.46 -8.01
N MET A 4 -1.70 -8.54 -8.18
CA MET A 4 -1.77 -9.39 -9.38
C MET A 4 -3.11 -10.12 -9.48
N GLN A 5 -3.60 -10.70 -8.37
CA GLN A 5 -4.91 -11.37 -8.33
C GLN A 5 -6.03 -10.39 -8.66
N ALA A 6 -5.97 -9.17 -8.12
CA ALA A 6 -6.94 -8.12 -8.42
C ALA A 6 -6.93 -7.76 -9.92
N ARG A 7 -5.75 -7.61 -10.53
CA ARG A 7 -5.61 -7.35 -11.99
C ARG A 7 -6.19 -8.48 -12.84
N CYS A 8 -5.95 -9.74 -12.49
CA CYS A 8 -6.48 -10.88 -13.25
C CYS A 8 -8.02 -10.89 -13.25
N VAL A 9 -8.64 -10.61 -12.10
CA VAL A 9 -10.10 -10.49 -11.99
C VAL A 9 -10.63 -9.36 -12.86
N LEU A 10 -10.00 -8.18 -12.81
CA LEU A 10 -10.39 -7.05 -13.64
C LEU A 10 -10.26 -7.35 -15.14
N GLN A 11 -9.20 -8.04 -15.53
CA GLN A 11 -8.97 -8.44 -16.92
C GLN A 11 -10.05 -9.40 -17.41
N ALA A 12 -10.47 -10.36 -16.58
CA ALA A 12 -11.61 -11.23 -16.89
C ALA A 12 -12.91 -10.45 -17.04
N LEU A 13 -13.20 -9.50 -16.14
CA LEU A 13 -14.41 -8.67 -16.21
C LEU A 13 -14.44 -7.83 -17.49
N LYS A 14 -13.31 -7.25 -17.91
CA LYS A 14 -13.22 -6.39 -19.10
C LYS A 14 -13.51 -7.13 -20.42
N THR A 15 -13.42 -8.46 -20.44
CA THR A 15 -13.82 -9.26 -21.62
C THR A 15 -15.32 -9.14 -21.92
N HIS A 16 -16.12 -8.79 -20.91
CA HIS A 16 -17.56 -8.59 -21.05
C HIS A 16 -17.87 -7.15 -21.49
N LYS A 17 -18.70 -6.98 -22.52
CA LYS A 17 -19.02 -5.64 -23.08
C LYS A 17 -19.52 -4.64 -22.04
N CYS A 18 -20.29 -5.09 -21.05
CA CYS A 18 -20.82 -4.24 -19.97
C CYS A 18 -19.74 -3.60 -19.10
N PHE A 19 -18.52 -4.15 -19.08
CA PHE A 19 -17.40 -3.64 -18.28
C PHE A 19 -16.24 -3.13 -19.16
N SER A 20 -16.50 -2.86 -20.44
CA SER A 20 -15.48 -2.34 -21.37
C SER A 20 -14.85 -1.02 -20.91
N ALA A 21 -15.62 -0.19 -20.18
CA ALA A 21 -15.15 1.07 -19.60
C ALA A 21 -14.45 0.91 -18.23
N LEU A 22 -14.32 -0.31 -17.70
CA LEU A 22 -13.73 -0.53 -16.37
C LEU A 22 -12.22 -0.23 -16.38
N HIS A 23 -11.76 0.51 -15.38
CA HIS A 23 -10.33 0.80 -15.18
C HIS A 23 -9.56 -0.49 -14.85
N MET A 24 -8.36 -0.65 -15.41
CA MET A 24 -7.53 -1.84 -15.21
C MET A 24 -6.60 -1.77 -13.99
N ASP A 25 -6.51 -0.59 -13.39
CA ASP A 25 -5.80 -0.42 -12.14
C ASP A 25 -6.76 -0.66 -10.97
N PRO A 26 -6.54 -1.71 -10.15
CA PRO A 26 -7.33 -1.96 -8.95
C PRO A 26 -7.38 -0.75 -8.00
N ARG A 27 -6.29 0.03 -7.92
CA ARG A 27 -6.22 1.21 -7.04
C ARG A 27 -7.24 2.27 -7.42
N THR A 28 -7.49 2.45 -8.72
CA THR A 28 -8.50 3.40 -9.21
C THR A 28 -9.91 2.98 -8.78
N ILE A 29 -10.22 1.68 -8.83
CA ILE A 29 -11.54 1.15 -8.44
C ILE A 29 -11.72 1.20 -6.93
N LEU A 30 -10.68 0.84 -6.18
CA LEU A 30 -10.68 0.82 -4.72
C LEU A 30 -10.54 2.23 -4.11
N LYS A 31 -10.43 3.28 -4.94
CA LYS A 31 -10.16 4.66 -4.51
C LYS A 31 -8.97 4.76 -3.56
N THR A 32 -7.98 3.88 -3.73
CA THR A 32 -6.80 3.87 -2.89
C THR A 32 -6.04 5.17 -3.16
N PRO A 33 -5.79 6.02 -2.14
CA PRO A 33 -5.08 7.28 -2.33
C PRO A 33 -3.70 7.02 -2.96
N ALA A 34 -3.42 7.68 -4.08
CA ALA A 34 -2.13 7.63 -4.74
C ALA A 34 -1.15 8.71 -4.22
N HIS A 35 -1.35 9.18 -2.98
CA HIS A 35 -0.42 10.12 -2.35
C HIS A 35 0.78 9.32 -1.85
N ALA A 36 1.76 9.15 -2.75
CA ALA A 36 3.10 8.79 -2.32
C ALA A 36 3.65 9.97 -1.51
N ALA A 37 4.13 9.72 -0.29
CA ALA A 37 4.86 10.74 0.44
C ALA A 37 6.15 11.08 -0.34
N SER A 38 6.54 12.35 -0.32
CA SER A 38 7.71 12.84 -1.06
C SER A 38 8.97 12.09 -0.60
N THR A 39 9.73 11.59 -1.57
CA THR A 39 11.00 10.89 -1.37
C THR A 39 12.20 11.84 -1.39
N ASP A 40 11.97 13.16 -1.53
CA ASP A 40 13.01 14.14 -1.85
C ASP A 40 13.95 14.46 -0.66
N GLN A 41 13.68 13.90 0.53
CA GLN A 41 14.39 14.23 1.78
C GLN A 41 15.15 13.06 2.40
N VAL A 42 15.66 12.13 1.59
CA VAL A 42 16.35 10.94 2.12
C VAL A 42 17.79 10.95 1.65
N ALA A 43 18.71 11.17 2.60
CA ALA A 43 20.13 11.08 2.29
C ALA A 43 20.52 9.61 2.01
N GLY A 44 21.65 9.41 1.34
CA GLY A 44 22.17 8.06 1.10
C GLY A 44 22.42 7.33 2.42
N GLY A 45 21.73 6.19 2.62
CA GLY A 45 21.85 5.37 3.84
C GLY A 45 20.75 5.59 4.87
N GLU A 46 19.80 6.50 4.62
CA GLU A 46 18.64 6.69 5.49
C GLU A 46 17.45 5.82 5.05
N TYR A 47 16.70 5.31 6.04
CA TYR A 47 15.47 4.57 5.79
C TYR A 47 14.30 5.55 5.71
N LEU A 48 13.58 5.49 4.59
CA LEU A 48 12.38 6.29 4.37
C LEU A 48 11.15 5.52 4.83
N HIS A 49 10.53 5.95 5.94
CA HIS A 49 9.30 5.38 6.44
C HIS A 49 8.09 6.20 5.97
N LEU A 50 7.58 5.92 4.76
CA LEU A 50 6.45 6.66 4.21
C LEU A 50 5.13 6.28 4.89
N GLY A 51 4.52 7.23 5.60
CA GLY A 51 3.14 7.11 6.10
C GLY A 51 2.95 6.13 7.27
N VAL A 52 3.99 5.43 7.72
CA VAL A 52 3.92 4.49 8.84
C VAL A 52 3.63 5.23 10.14
N GLU A 53 4.43 6.25 10.46
CA GLU A 53 4.23 7.05 11.68
C GLU A 53 2.86 7.72 11.69
N GLN A 54 2.50 8.42 10.61
CA GLN A 54 1.22 9.12 10.52
C GLN A 54 0.04 8.15 10.62
N GLY A 55 0.13 6.98 9.97
CA GLY A 55 -0.88 5.94 10.03
C GLY A 55 -1.04 5.36 11.44
N LEU A 56 0.07 5.06 12.13
CA LEU A 56 0.04 4.55 13.50
C LEU A 56 -0.55 5.57 14.47
N VAL A 57 -0.14 6.84 14.37
CA VAL A 57 -0.69 7.92 15.21
C VAL A 57 -2.20 8.05 14.99
N GLN A 58 -2.65 8.01 13.73
CA GLN A 58 -4.07 8.10 13.43
C GLN A 58 -4.86 6.92 14.02
N ILE A 59 -4.38 5.69 13.84
CA ILE A 59 -5.01 4.49 14.41
C ILE A 59 -5.10 4.61 15.93
N LEU A 60 -4.02 5.01 16.61
CA LEU A 60 -3.99 5.17 18.07
C LEU A 60 -4.93 6.27 18.56
N LEU A 61 -5.09 7.37 17.82
CA LEU A 61 -6.03 8.45 18.15
C LEU A 61 -7.49 8.02 17.98
N GLU A 62 -7.77 7.11 17.03
CA GLU A 62 -9.11 6.60 16.76
C GLU A 62 -9.47 5.40 17.65
N THR A 63 -8.49 4.78 18.31
CA THR A 63 -8.68 3.60 19.17
C THR A 63 -8.99 4.02 20.61
N PRO A 64 -10.03 3.46 21.27
CA PRO A 64 -10.29 3.68 22.69
C PRO A 64 -9.08 3.33 23.55
N ALA A 65 -8.78 4.14 24.56
CA ALA A 65 -7.56 4.01 25.36
C ALA A 65 -7.44 2.65 26.09
N ASP A 66 -8.56 2.03 26.43
CA ASP A 66 -8.63 0.71 27.07
C ASP A 66 -8.40 -0.46 26.09
N GLU A 67 -8.45 -0.21 24.78
CA GLU A 67 -8.18 -1.20 23.74
C GLU A 67 -6.74 -1.11 23.18
N ILE A 68 -5.98 -0.08 23.56
CA ILE A 68 -4.59 0.09 23.13
C ILE A 68 -3.69 -0.86 23.93
N PRO A 69 -2.98 -1.80 23.28
CA PRO A 69 -2.10 -2.73 23.98
C PRO A 69 -0.80 -2.05 24.43
N ASP A 70 -0.21 -2.53 25.53
CA ASP A 70 1.10 -2.06 26.03
C ASP A 70 2.25 -2.33 25.02
N ILE A 71 2.10 -3.36 24.19
CA ILE A 71 3.05 -3.75 23.17
C ILE A 71 2.32 -3.84 21.83
N PHE A 72 2.82 -3.11 20.84
CA PHE A 72 2.31 -3.12 19.47
C PHE A 72 3.31 -3.80 18.55
N GLU A 73 2.92 -4.91 17.94
CA GLU A 73 3.74 -5.65 16.98
C GLU A 73 3.40 -5.19 15.56
N VAL A 74 4.41 -4.74 14.82
CA VAL A 74 4.24 -4.25 13.44
C VAL A 74 4.94 -5.19 12.48
N ASP A 75 4.16 -5.81 11.61
CA ASP A 75 4.70 -6.56 10.47
C ASP A 75 4.81 -5.64 9.25
N LEU A 76 6.04 -5.41 8.80
CA LEU A 76 6.36 -4.55 7.66
C LEU A 76 6.72 -5.42 6.46
N SER A 77 5.77 -5.56 5.53
CA SER A 77 6.01 -6.19 4.23
C SER A 77 6.42 -5.14 3.20
N THR A 78 7.41 -5.46 2.36
CA THR A 78 7.80 -4.61 1.23
C THR A 78 6.99 -4.86 -0.03
N ASP A 79 5.95 -5.71 -0.01
CA ASP A 79 5.15 -6.09 -1.20
C ASP A 79 6.04 -6.42 -2.42
N GLU A 80 7.09 -7.23 -2.18
CA GLU A 80 8.11 -7.63 -3.16
C GLU A 80 9.01 -6.48 -3.68
N ALA A 81 8.89 -5.27 -3.13
CA ALA A 81 9.83 -4.19 -3.43
C ALA A 81 11.22 -4.58 -2.95
N SER A 82 12.16 -4.58 -3.88
CA SER A 82 13.54 -4.84 -3.53
C SER A 82 14.15 -3.65 -2.82
N LEU A 83 14.83 -3.95 -1.71
CA LEU A 83 15.55 -3.00 -0.88
C LEU A 83 17.02 -2.87 -1.27
N ASP A 84 17.52 -3.68 -2.20
CA ASP A 84 18.91 -3.63 -2.66
C ASP A 84 19.02 -3.11 -4.10
N LYS A 85 20.15 -2.47 -4.43
CA LYS A 85 20.47 -2.04 -5.80
C LYS A 85 20.83 -3.22 -6.72
N SER A 86 20.84 -4.44 -6.21
CA SER A 86 21.33 -5.64 -6.88
C SER A 86 20.24 -6.64 -7.26
N SER A 87 19.00 -6.42 -6.84
CA SER A 87 17.85 -7.16 -7.35
C SER A 87 17.62 -6.88 -8.82
N VAL A 88 17.79 -7.91 -9.63
CA VAL A 88 17.31 -7.96 -11.01
C VAL A 88 15.87 -8.49 -10.95
N LEU A 89 14.92 -7.66 -11.40
CA LEU A 89 13.55 -8.09 -11.71
C LEU A 89 13.54 -9.05 -12.90
#